data_AF-B2C8N8-F1
#
_entry.id   AF-B2C8N8-F1
#
_cell.length_a   1.000
_cell.length_b   1.000
_cell.length_c   1.000
_cell.angle_alpha   90.00
_cell.angle_beta   90.00
_cell.angle_gamma   90.00
#
_symmetry.space_group_name_H-M   'P 1'
#
loop_
_entity.id
_entity.type
_entity.pdbx_description
1 polymer ?
#
loop_
_entity_poly.entity_id
_entity_poly.type
_entity_poly.pdbx_seq_one_letter_code
_entity_poly.pdbx_strand_id
1 'polypeptide(L)'
;MLGKPLETIDLGGGLGIPYFAGETSLDLAKVAAAIPDLKALLKAHPLIADAHVIVEPGRFLAGPGGLYVVEVNSVKTSRGTTFVVTDGGMHHHLAASGNLGQIVKRNYPIVAPAMMQAAHDETATIVGPLCTPLDTLARNATLPKLNAGDLLAILQS
;
A
#
# COMPACT_ATOMS: atom_id res chain seq x y z
N MET A 1 -23.88 -15.99 27.78
CA MET A 1 -23.08 -14.79 28.12
C MET A 1 -23.35 -14.47 29.59
N LEU A 2 -22.30 -14.41 30.41
CA LEU A 2 -22.40 -14.08 31.85
C LEU A 2 -22.82 -12.61 31.95
N GLY A 3 -23.95 -12.28 32.57
CA GLY A 3 -24.56 -10.94 32.63
C GLY A 3 -23.77 -9.89 33.42
N LYS A 4 -22.50 -9.71 33.10
CA LYS A 4 -21.58 -8.71 33.66
C LYS A 4 -21.27 -7.64 32.61
N PRO A 5 -21.06 -6.39 33.01
CA PRO A 5 -20.57 -5.35 32.10
C PRO A 5 -19.24 -5.72 31.46
N LEU A 6 -19.05 -5.33 30.20
CA LEU A 6 -17.78 -5.40 29.50
C LEU A 6 -16.93 -4.18 29.83
N GLU A 7 -15.64 -4.40 30.09
CA GLU A 7 -14.67 -3.33 30.35
C GLU A 7 -14.09 -2.77 29.05
N THR A 8 -14.01 -3.59 27.99
CA THR A 8 -13.36 -3.22 26.72
C THR A 8 -14.13 -3.78 25.52
N ILE A 9 -14.21 -2.95 24.47
CA ILE A 9 -14.67 -3.33 23.13
C ILE A 9 -13.53 -3.03 22.17
N ASP A 10 -13.00 -4.09 21.55
CA ASP A 10 -11.99 -3.98 20.52
C ASP A 10 -12.66 -4.07 19.14
N LEU A 11 -12.49 -3.01 18.35
CA LEU A 11 -12.98 -2.95 16.97
C LEU A 11 -11.94 -3.46 15.96
N GLY A 12 -10.75 -3.82 16.44
CA GLY A 12 -9.61 -4.24 15.65
C GLY A 12 -9.04 -3.11 14.80
N GLY A 13 -8.31 -3.51 13.76
CA GLY A 13 -7.74 -2.60 12.76
C GLY A 13 -8.65 -2.40 11.55
N GLY A 14 -8.05 -2.43 10.35
CA GLY A 14 -8.80 -2.35 9.09
C GLY A 14 -9.01 -0.95 8.53
N LEU A 15 -8.50 0.10 9.19
CA LEU A 15 -8.43 1.43 8.60
C LEU A 15 -7.57 1.38 7.33
N GLY A 16 -8.17 1.71 6.19
CA GLY A 16 -7.56 1.59 4.86
C GLY A 16 -6.64 2.76 4.50
N ILE A 17 -5.74 2.53 3.55
CA ILE A 17 -4.87 3.55 2.93
C ILE A 17 -5.03 3.49 1.41
N PRO A 18 -4.77 4.60 0.68
CA PRO A 18 -4.97 4.65 -0.77
C PRO A 18 -3.80 4.01 -1.52
N TYR A 19 -3.77 2.68 -1.61
CA TYR A 19 -2.70 1.94 -2.29
C TYR A 19 -2.48 2.33 -3.74
N PHE A 20 -3.52 2.76 -4.45
CA PHE A 20 -3.47 2.98 -5.88
C PHE A 20 -3.86 4.40 -6.27
N ALA A 21 -3.37 4.83 -7.43
CA ALA A 21 -3.75 6.12 -8.01
C ALA A 21 -5.29 6.21 -8.13
N GLY A 22 -5.85 7.33 -7.66
CA GLY A 22 -7.29 7.58 -7.65
C GLY A 22 -8.03 7.07 -6.40
N GLU A 23 -7.37 6.31 -5.52
CA GLU A 23 -7.98 5.98 -4.22
C GLU A 23 -7.90 7.17 -3.25
N THR A 24 -8.88 7.26 -2.36
CA THR A 24 -9.00 8.34 -1.37
C THR A 24 -8.63 7.84 0.01
N SER A 25 -7.91 8.66 0.77
CA SER A 25 -7.59 8.37 2.17
C SER A 25 -8.84 8.37 3.05
N LEU A 26 -8.78 7.66 4.18
CA LEU A 26 -9.78 7.75 5.22
C LEU A 26 -9.92 9.20 5.71
N ASP A 27 -11.15 9.70 5.71
CA ASP A 27 -11.47 11.04 6.22
C ASP A 27 -11.55 11.01 7.75
N LEU A 28 -10.44 11.36 8.40
CA LEU A 28 -10.36 11.40 9.86
C LEU A 28 -11.30 12.43 10.49
N ALA A 29 -11.68 13.49 9.77
CA ALA A 29 -12.63 14.47 10.27
C ALA A 29 -14.04 13.86 10.37
N LYS A 30 -14.46 13.06 9.38
CA LYS A 30 -15.71 12.29 9.45
C LYS A 30 -15.69 11.25 10.56
N VAL A 31 -14.56 10.54 10.73
CA VAL A 31 -14.40 9.59 11.84
C VAL A 31 -14.56 10.31 13.18
N ALA A 32 -13.87 11.44 13.37
CA ALA A 32 -13.95 12.23 14.59
C ALA A 32 -15.38 12.75 14.86
N ALA A 33 -16.09 13.19 13.81
CA ALA A 33 -17.46 13.68 13.89
C ALA A 33 -18.47 12.58 14.31
N ALA A 34 -18.19 11.31 14.05
CA ALA A 34 -19.05 10.18 14.42
C ALA A 34 -18.82 9.66 15.85
N ILE A 35 -17.73 10.08 16.54
CA ILE A 35 -17.41 9.63 17.90
C ILE A 35 -18.52 9.94 18.92
N PRO A 36 -19.17 11.12 18.92
CA PRO A 36 -20.27 11.41 19.85
C PRO A 36 -21.45 10.44 19.71
N ASP A 37 -21.82 10.09 18.48
CA ASP A 37 -22.92 9.16 18.20
C ASP A 37 -22.59 7.75 18.69
N LEU A 38 -21.35 7.29 18.47
CA LEU A 38 -20.86 6.02 19.01
C LEU A 38 -20.94 6.01 20.56
N LYS A 39 -20.52 7.09 21.22
CA LYS A 39 -20.60 7.21 22.68
C LYS A 39 -22.05 7.18 23.18
N ALA A 40 -22.97 7.81 22.46
CA ALA A 40 -24.40 7.78 22.79
C ALA A 40 -24.97 6.36 22.67
N LEU A 41 -24.60 5.63 21.62
CA LEU A 41 -24.99 4.22 21.41
C LEU A 41 -24.51 3.32 22.55
N LEU A 42 -23.24 3.44 22.96
CA LEU A 42 -22.70 2.64 24.06
C LEU A 42 -23.44 2.90 25.37
N LYS A 43 -23.67 4.18 25.71
CA LYS A 43 -24.39 4.58 26.93
C LYS A 43 -25.82 4.05 27.03
N ALA A 44 -26.46 3.75 25.89
CA ALA A 44 -27.81 3.20 25.87
C ALA A 44 -27.88 1.73 26.34
N HIS A 45 -26.74 1.04 26.45
CA HIS A 45 -26.67 -0.37 26.80
C HIS A 45 -25.95 -0.60 28.14
N PRO A 46 -26.66 -1.03 29.20
CA PRO A 46 -26.08 -1.16 30.55
C PRO A 46 -24.85 -2.08 30.65
N LEU A 47 -24.71 -3.04 29.75
CA LEU A 47 -23.58 -3.97 29.76
C LEU A 47 -22.32 -3.41 29.07
N ILE A 48 -22.39 -2.28 28.38
CA ILE A 48 -21.26 -1.70 27.65
C ILE A 48 -21.14 -0.18 27.81
N ALA A 49 -21.98 0.43 28.66
CA ALA A 49 -22.04 1.88 28.85
C ALA A 49 -20.69 2.49 29.29
N ASP A 50 -19.93 1.74 30.08
CA ASP A 50 -18.62 2.14 30.61
C ASP A 50 -17.45 1.45 29.90
N ALA A 51 -17.70 0.73 28.79
CA ALA A 51 -16.65 0.02 28.07
C ALA A 51 -15.69 0.99 27.36
N HIS A 52 -14.39 0.71 27.45
CA HIS A 52 -13.37 1.37 26.65
C HIS A 52 -13.40 0.83 25.22
N VAL A 53 -13.52 1.72 24.24
CA VAL A 53 -13.41 1.34 22.82
C VAL A 53 -11.97 1.52 22.36
N ILE A 54 -11.41 0.48 21.76
CA ILE A 54 -10.08 0.50 21.17
C ILE A 54 -10.12 0.19 19.66
N VAL A 55 -9.14 0.74 18.94
CA VAL A 55 -8.86 0.44 17.54
C VAL A 55 -7.37 0.12 17.41
N GLU A 56 -7.03 -0.79 16.51
CA GLU A 56 -5.67 -1.32 16.32
C GLU A 56 -5.11 -0.97 14.92
N PRO A 57 -4.88 0.31 14.60
CA PRO A 57 -4.45 0.71 13.26
C PRO A 57 -2.98 0.33 13.03
N GLY A 58 -2.74 -0.76 12.30
CA GLY A 58 -1.40 -1.10 11.82
C GLY A 58 -1.07 -0.35 10.53
N ARG A 59 -1.60 -0.89 9.41
CA ARG A 59 -1.36 -0.40 8.04
C ARG A 59 -1.64 1.08 7.85
N PHE A 60 -2.67 1.61 8.50
CA PHE A 60 -3.03 3.02 8.43
C PHE A 60 -1.93 3.96 8.94
N LEU A 61 -1.22 3.55 10.00
CA LEU A 61 -0.13 4.33 10.57
C LEU A 61 1.18 4.11 9.80
N ALA A 62 1.53 2.86 9.54
CA ALA A 62 2.85 2.52 9.00
C ALA A 62 2.94 2.67 7.47
N GLY A 63 1.89 2.31 6.73
CA GLY A 63 1.95 2.16 5.28
C GLY A 63 2.34 3.43 4.52
N PRO A 64 1.68 4.59 4.74
CA PRO A 64 1.98 5.81 3.97
C PRO A 64 3.39 6.37 4.17
N GLY A 65 4.05 6.04 5.29
CA GLY A 65 5.37 6.56 5.63
C GLY A 65 6.53 5.76 5.04
N GLY A 66 6.26 4.60 4.43
CA GLY A 66 7.29 3.69 3.97
C GLY A 66 7.52 3.71 2.45
N LEU A 67 8.78 3.55 2.08
CA LEU A 67 9.29 3.53 0.72
C LEU A 67 10.13 2.28 0.53
N TYR A 68 9.86 1.53 -0.52
CA TYR A 68 10.72 0.43 -0.94
C TYR A 68 11.54 0.86 -2.16
N VAL A 69 12.83 1.07 -1.93
CA VAL A 69 13.78 1.58 -2.95
C VAL A 69 14.57 0.41 -3.53
N VAL A 70 14.70 0.40 -4.84
CA VAL A 70 15.46 -0.59 -5.61
C VAL A 70 16.33 0.11 -6.65
N GLU A 71 17.48 -0.47 -6.95
CA GLU A 71 18.35 -0.05 -8.05
C GLU A 71 18.02 -0.82 -9.33
N VAL A 72 18.08 -0.14 -10.46
CA VAL A 72 17.96 -0.76 -11.78
C VAL A 72 19.26 -1.47 -12.13
N ASN A 73 19.23 -2.78 -12.24
CA ASN A 73 20.37 -3.59 -12.67
C ASN A 73 20.54 -3.59 -14.19
N SER A 74 19.43 -3.67 -14.94
CA SER A 74 19.48 -3.68 -16.40
C SER A 74 18.16 -3.28 -17.02
N VAL A 75 18.24 -2.74 -18.23
CA VAL A 75 17.07 -2.44 -19.06
C VAL A 75 17.20 -3.20 -20.36
N LYS A 76 16.15 -3.91 -20.76
CA LYS A 76 16.13 -4.69 -22.01
C LYS A 76 14.78 -4.60 -22.69
N THR A 77 14.78 -4.62 -24.02
CA THR A 77 13.55 -4.75 -24.80
C THR A 77 13.38 -6.18 -25.27
N SER A 78 12.21 -6.76 -25.01
CA SER A 78 11.85 -8.09 -25.49
C SER A 78 10.46 -8.06 -26.08
N ARG A 79 10.33 -8.47 -27.35
CA ARG A 79 9.06 -8.53 -28.09
C ARG A 79 8.25 -7.22 -28.00
N GLY A 80 8.94 -6.09 -28.13
CA GLY A 80 8.31 -4.76 -28.06
C GLY A 80 7.96 -4.26 -26.65
N THR A 81 8.26 -5.02 -25.60
CA THR A 81 8.08 -4.58 -24.21
C THR A 81 9.44 -4.24 -23.59
N THR A 82 9.57 -3.06 -23.00
CA THR A 82 10.73 -2.69 -22.18
C THR A 82 10.60 -3.29 -20.78
N PHE A 83 11.63 -4.00 -20.35
CA PHE A 83 11.76 -4.58 -19.02
C PHE A 83 12.89 -3.88 -18.28
N VAL A 84 12.58 -3.41 -17.08
CA VAL A 84 13.54 -2.84 -16.13
C VAL A 84 13.72 -3.87 -15.02
N VAL A 85 14.89 -4.47 -14.98
CA VAL A 85 15.25 -5.48 -13.98
C VAL A 85 15.90 -4.78 -12.81
N THR A 86 15.39 -5.02 -11.61
CA THR A 86 15.85 -4.38 -10.37
C THR A 86 16.59 -5.36 -9.46
N ASP A 87 17.31 -4.84 -8.47
CA ASP A 87 18.05 -5.62 -7.46
C ASP A 87 17.17 -6.22 -6.36
N GLY A 88 15.90 -5.81 -6.29
CA GLY A 88 14.92 -6.33 -5.37
C GLY A 88 13.61 -6.71 -6.06
N GLY A 89 12.70 -7.38 -5.34
CA GLY A 89 11.50 -7.92 -5.98
C GLY A 89 10.47 -8.45 -5.00
N MET A 90 9.67 -9.39 -5.49
CA MET A 90 8.60 -10.08 -4.76
C MET A 90 9.06 -10.69 -3.42
N HIS A 91 10.32 -11.13 -3.33
CA HIS A 91 10.91 -11.69 -2.10
C HIS A 91 11.07 -10.65 -0.98
N HIS A 92 11.13 -9.36 -1.32
CA HIS A 92 11.08 -8.26 -0.35
C HIS A 92 9.67 -7.71 -0.21
N HIS A 93 8.96 -7.55 -1.34
CA HIS A 93 7.66 -6.89 -1.37
C HIS A 93 6.60 -7.71 -2.13
N LEU A 94 6.16 -8.81 -1.50
CA LEU A 94 5.15 -9.72 -2.06
C LEU A 94 3.84 -9.00 -2.42
N ALA A 95 3.40 -8.04 -1.61
CA ALA A 95 2.19 -7.27 -1.86
C ALA A 95 2.26 -6.40 -3.13
N ALA A 96 3.38 -5.72 -3.38
CA ALA A 96 3.59 -4.92 -4.60
C ALA A 96 3.63 -5.79 -5.86
N SER A 97 4.08 -7.04 -5.73
CA SER A 97 4.04 -7.99 -6.86
C SER A 97 2.62 -8.36 -7.29
N GLY A 98 1.61 -8.07 -6.46
CA GLY A 98 0.21 -8.45 -6.65
C GLY A 98 -0.10 -9.90 -6.28
N ASN A 99 0.86 -10.63 -5.68
CA ASN A 99 0.71 -12.04 -5.31
C ASN A 99 0.26 -12.24 -3.84
N LEU A 100 -0.20 -11.19 -3.15
CA LEU A 100 -0.74 -11.27 -1.79
C LEU A 100 -2.18 -10.75 -1.72
N GLY A 101 -3.15 -11.66 -1.83
CA GLY A 101 -4.56 -11.37 -1.56
C GLY A 101 -5.27 -10.44 -2.55
N GLN A 102 -4.64 -10.09 -3.67
CA GLN A 102 -5.23 -9.24 -4.71
C GLN A 102 -5.90 -10.10 -5.79
N ILE A 103 -7.18 -9.82 -6.07
CA ILE A 103 -7.91 -10.47 -7.18
C ILE A 103 -7.50 -9.86 -8.53
N VAL A 104 -7.23 -8.54 -8.55
CA VAL A 104 -6.79 -7.80 -9.73
C VAL A 104 -5.49 -7.08 -9.41
N LYS A 105 -4.45 -7.35 -10.20
CA LYS A 105 -3.15 -6.69 -10.07
C LYS A 105 -3.27 -5.22 -10.46
N ARG A 106 -2.91 -4.34 -9.53
CA ARG A 106 -2.76 -2.90 -9.75
C ARG A 106 -1.34 -2.50 -9.35
N ASN A 107 -0.74 -1.57 -10.09
CA ASN A 107 0.60 -1.10 -9.76
C ASN A 107 0.52 -0.20 -8.53
N TYR A 108 1.33 -0.51 -7.52
CA TYR A 108 1.63 0.48 -6.48
C TYR A 108 2.23 1.73 -7.16
N PRO A 109 1.99 2.94 -6.62
CA PRO A 109 2.66 4.13 -7.09
C PRO A 109 4.16 3.92 -7.07
N ILE A 110 4.78 4.15 -8.21
CA ILE A 110 6.21 3.97 -8.42
C ILE A 110 6.77 5.25 -9.02
N VAL A 111 7.92 5.68 -8.53
CA VAL A 111 8.58 6.90 -8.97
C VAL A 111 10.08 6.67 -9.14
N ALA A 112 10.71 7.47 -9.99
CA ALA A 112 12.16 7.61 -10.05
C ALA A 112 12.54 8.86 -9.23
N PRO A 113 12.94 8.74 -7.95
CA PRO A 113 13.07 9.88 -7.04
C PRO A 113 14.07 10.94 -7.53
N ALA A 114 15.12 10.55 -8.26
CA ALA A 114 16.09 11.47 -8.83
C ALA A 114 15.61 12.17 -10.13
N MET A 115 14.46 11.76 -10.69
CA MET A 115 13.97 12.20 -12.01
C MET A 115 12.52 12.71 -11.95
N MET A 116 12.09 13.23 -10.81
CA MET A 116 10.70 13.68 -10.58
C MET A 116 10.21 14.79 -11.52
N GLN A 117 11.12 15.51 -12.19
CA GLN A 117 10.81 16.58 -13.14
C GLN A 117 10.96 16.14 -14.61
N ALA A 118 11.40 14.91 -14.85
CA ALA A 118 11.54 14.38 -16.20
C ALA A 118 10.19 14.01 -16.80
N ALA A 119 10.11 13.99 -18.13
CA ALA A 119 8.91 13.51 -18.82
C ALA A 119 8.69 12.02 -18.53
N HIS A 120 7.43 11.63 -18.28
CA HIS A 120 7.02 10.24 -18.18
C HIS A 120 6.55 9.76 -19.55
N ASP A 121 7.48 9.43 -20.44
CA ASP A 121 7.21 9.07 -21.84
C ASP A 121 7.55 7.60 -22.16
N GLU A 122 8.26 6.89 -21.28
CA GLU A 122 8.57 5.48 -21.46
C GLU A 122 7.60 4.57 -20.71
N THR A 123 7.05 3.58 -21.41
CA THR A 123 6.24 2.52 -20.80
C THR A 123 7.11 1.29 -20.58
N ALA A 124 7.24 0.85 -19.32
CA ALA A 124 8.08 -0.28 -18.95
C ALA A 124 7.38 -1.24 -17.97
N THR A 125 7.83 -2.50 -17.97
CA THR A 125 7.49 -3.49 -16.95
C THR A 125 8.67 -3.61 -15.98
N ILE A 126 8.41 -3.34 -14.71
CA ILE A 126 9.42 -3.38 -13.64
C ILE A 126 9.38 -4.77 -13.00
N VAL A 127 10.51 -5.47 -13.04
CA VAL A 127 10.65 -6.85 -12.56
C VAL A 127 11.79 -6.95 -11.56
N GLY A 128 11.69 -7.92 -10.66
CA GLY A 128 12.78 -8.28 -9.77
C GLY A 128 13.74 -9.30 -10.39
N PRO A 129 14.74 -9.76 -9.62
CA PRO A 129 15.81 -10.62 -10.10
C PRO A 129 15.46 -12.12 -10.12
N LEU A 130 14.28 -12.54 -9.64
CA LEU A 130 13.95 -13.95 -9.49
C LEU A 130 13.59 -14.62 -10.83
N CYS A 131 13.89 -15.92 -10.95
CA CYS A 131 13.59 -16.75 -12.13
C CYS A 131 12.10 -17.13 -12.26
N THR A 132 11.18 -16.19 -12.03
CA THR A 132 9.74 -16.41 -12.14
C THR A 132 9.04 -15.18 -12.75
N PRO A 133 8.09 -15.36 -13.68
CA PRO A 133 7.32 -14.24 -14.23
C PRO A 133 6.42 -13.56 -13.18
N LEU A 134 6.26 -14.16 -12.01
CA LEU A 134 5.52 -13.58 -10.88
C LEU A 134 6.30 -12.44 -10.20
N ASP A 135 7.62 -12.37 -10.41
CA ASP A 135 8.49 -11.33 -9.84
C ASP A 135 8.40 -10.03 -10.64
N THR A 136 7.18 -9.48 -10.70
CA THR A 136 6.87 -8.24 -11.41
C THR A 136 6.33 -7.24 -10.40
N LEU A 137 7.02 -6.13 -10.19
CA LEU A 137 6.60 -5.06 -9.28
C LEU A 137 5.57 -4.12 -9.94
N ALA A 138 5.72 -3.84 -11.24
CA ALA A 138 4.75 -3.03 -11.98
C ALA A 138 4.68 -3.45 -13.46
N ARG A 139 3.49 -3.36 -14.07
CA ARG A 139 3.28 -3.62 -15.51
C ARG A 139 2.88 -2.34 -16.22
N ASN A 140 3.44 -2.08 -17.40
CA ASN A 140 3.11 -0.90 -18.21
C ASN A 140 3.14 0.41 -17.40
N ALA A 141 4.13 0.56 -16.52
CA ALA A 141 4.34 1.78 -15.77
C ALA A 141 4.91 2.85 -16.70
N THR A 142 4.32 4.04 -16.67
CA THR A 142 4.81 5.21 -17.41
C THR A 142 5.78 5.97 -16.52
N LEU A 143 7.06 5.96 -16.89
CA LEU A 143 8.18 6.48 -16.11
C LEU A 143 9.13 7.28 -17.03
N PRO A 144 10.06 8.07 -16.46
CA PRO A 144 11.18 8.57 -17.22
C PRO A 144 11.99 7.43 -17.85
N LYS A 145 12.80 7.73 -18.85
CA LYS A 145 13.79 6.79 -19.37
C LYS A 145 14.79 6.37 -18.29
N LEU A 146 14.81 5.08 -17.98
CA LEU A 146 15.67 4.49 -16.95
C LEU A 146 16.89 3.80 -17.58
N ASN A 147 17.99 3.79 -16.86
CA ASN A 147 19.23 3.10 -17.17
C ASN A 147 19.69 2.29 -15.94
N ALA A 148 20.69 1.42 -16.15
CA ALA A 148 21.33 0.73 -15.03
C ALA A 148 21.95 1.75 -14.05
N GLY A 149 21.78 1.51 -12.75
CA GLY A 149 22.20 2.40 -11.66
C GLY A 149 21.15 3.43 -11.24
N ASP A 150 20.06 3.62 -12.00
CA ASP A 150 18.96 4.50 -11.58
C ASP A 150 18.17 3.87 -10.43
N LEU A 151 17.58 4.71 -9.59
CA LEU A 151 16.74 4.27 -8.47
C LEU A 151 15.26 4.36 -8.81
N LEU A 152 14.51 3.39 -8.31
CA LEU A 152 13.04 3.41 -8.27
C LEU A 152 12.59 3.29 -6.82
N ALA A 153 11.52 4.01 -6.47
CA ALA A 153 10.86 3.92 -5.18
C ALA A 153 9.40 3.50 -5.39
N ILE A 154 9.01 2.41 -4.76
CA ILE A 154 7.62 1.99 -4.60
C ILE A 154 7.09 2.67 -3.34
N LEU A 155 6.02 3.42 -3.49
CA LEU A 155 5.39 4.15 -2.39
C LEU A 155 4.43 3.24 -1.63
N GLN A 156 4.19 3.57 -0.36
CA GLN A 156 3.26 2.85 0.53
C GLN A 156 3.71 1.43 0.88
N SER A 157 5.00 1.29 1.18
CA SER A 157 5.71 0.02 1.36
C SER A 157 6.15 -0.22 2.79
#